data_AF-A0A7C2XG83-F1
#
_entry.id   AF-A0A7C2XG83-F1
#
_cell.length_a   1.000
_cell.length_b   1.000
_cell.length_c   1.000
_cell.angle_alpha   90.00
_cell.angle_beta   90.00
_cell.angle_gamma   90.00
#
_symmetry.space_group_name_H-M   'P 1'
#
loop_
_entity.id
_entity.type
_entity.pdbx_description
1 polymer ?
#
loop_
_entity_poly.entity_id
_entity_poly.type
_entity_poly.pdbx_seq_one_letter_code
_entity_poly.pdbx_strand_id
1 'polypeptide(L)'
;MWSIETPLLRSALGRTTAPSGSNWWIVSGSKTDTGFPMLANDPHLGLGVPAIFYEMHLVVEGPNPMIVMGVSFAGTPVIVLGRNERIAWGRRRIPWT
;
A
#
# COMPACT_ATOMS: atom_id res chain seq x y z
N MET A 1 9.15 -26.21 7.86
CA MET A 1 9.18 -24.79 7.52
C MET A 1 10.00 -24.68 6.23
N TRP A 2 9.34 -24.55 5.08
CA TRP A 2 10.01 -24.60 3.78
C TRP A 2 10.72 -23.27 3.52
N SER A 3 12.01 -23.19 3.79
CA SER A 3 12.85 -22.12 3.25
C SER A 3 12.80 -22.21 1.74
N ILE A 4 12.63 -21.06 1.09
CA ILE A 4 12.94 -20.93 -0.34
C ILE A 4 14.46 -21.13 -0.47
N GLU A 5 14.88 -22.37 -0.75
CA GLU A 5 16.30 -22.73 -0.90
C GLU A 5 16.85 -22.38 -2.28
N THR A 6 15.99 -21.99 -3.22
CA THR A 6 16.41 -21.55 -4.55
C THR A 6 16.99 -20.12 -4.47
N PRO A 7 18.28 -19.90 -4.77
CA PRO A 7 18.92 -18.58 -4.65
C PRO A 7 18.24 -17.49 -5.48
N LEU A 8 17.67 -17.86 -6.64
CA LEU A 8 16.95 -16.95 -7.51
C LEU A 8 15.71 -16.35 -6.82
N LEU A 9 14.83 -17.19 -6.25
CA LEU A 9 13.64 -16.71 -5.55
C LEU A 9 14.01 -15.92 -4.29
N ARG A 10 15.10 -16.28 -3.60
CA ARG A 10 15.60 -15.50 -2.47
C ARG A 10 16.01 -14.09 -2.91
N SER A 11 16.74 -13.97 -4.03
CA SER A 11 17.13 -12.67 -4.57
C SER A 11 15.94 -11.85 -5.06
N ALA A 12 14.94 -12.50 -5.66
CA ALA A 12 13.79 -11.81 -6.24
C ALA A 12 12.74 -11.39 -5.20
N LEU A 13 12.53 -12.19 -4.15
CA LEU A 13 11.39 -12.06 -3.24
C LEU A 13 11.79 -11.75 -1.79
N GLY A 14 13.05 -11.94 -1.39
CA GLY A 14 13.46 -11.79 0.00
C GLY A 14 13.35 -10.36 0.54
N ARG A 15 12.91 -10.20 1.79
CA ARG A 15 12.71 -8.90 2.47
C ARG A 15 13.87 -7.91 2.33
N THR A 16 15.11 -8.39 2.37
CA THR A 16 16.33 -7.56 2.34
C THR A 16 17.05 -7.58 1.00
N THR A 17 16.70 -8.50 0.11
CA THR A 17 17.41 -8.77 -1.15
C THR A 17 16.61 -8.39 -2.38
N ALA A 18 15.28 -8.37 -2.29
CA ALA A 18 14.41 -7.99 -3.38
C ALA A 18 14.64 -6.53 -3.78
N PRO A 19 14.75 -6.23 -5.09
CA PRO A 19 14.68 -4.87 -5.58
C PRO A 19 13.38 -4.21 -5.08
N SER A 20 13.47 -2.95 -4.67
CA SER A 20 12.31 -2.20 -4.21
C SER A 20 11.93 -1.12 -5.21
N GLY A 21 10.63 -0.99 -5.46
CA GLY A 21 10.05 -0.07 -6.42
C GLY A 21 8.62 0.30 -6.03
N SER A 22 7.93 0.99 -6.92
CA SER A 22 6.50 1.24 -6.79
C SER A 22 5.93 1.73 -8.11
N ASN A 23 4.70 1.31 -8.43
CA ASN A 23 3.86 1.98 -9.40
C ASN A 23 2.85 2.88 -8.68
N TRP A 24 2.49 3.98 -9.33
CA TRP A 24 1.42 4.84 -8.87
C TRP A 24 0.83 5.61 -10.04
N TRP A 25 -0.50 5.65 -10.16
CA TRP A 25 -1.21 6.44 -11.17
C TRP A 25 -2.32 7.25 -10.51
N ILE A 26 -2.52 8.46 -11.05
CA ILE A 26 -3.64 9.33 -10.70
C ILE A 26 -4.27 9.77 -12.01
N VAL A 27 -5.58 9.56 -12.13
CA VAL A 27 -6.37 9.96 -13.31
C VAL A 27 -7.34 11.04 -12.86
N SER A 28 -7.31 12.20 -13.54
CA SER A 28 -8.30 13.26 -13.34
C SER A 28 -9.71 12.75 -13.62
N GLY A 29 -10.70 13.20 -12.86
CA GLY A 29 -12.11 12.85 -13.10
C GLY A 29 -12.61 13.24 -14.50
N SER A 30 -12.04 14.28 -15.11
CA SER A 30 -12.31 14.64 -16.50
C SER A 30 -11.88 13.59 -17.55
N LYS A 31 -11.13 12.57 -17.13
CA LYS A 31 -10.65 11.45 -17.95
C LYS A 31 -11.24 10.11 -17.51
N THR A 32 -12.29 10.11 -16.70
CA THR A 32 -12.97 8.89 -16.23
C THR A 32 -14.45 8.95 -16.59
N ASP A 33 -15.06 7.80 -16.85
CA ASP A 33 -16.50 7.72 -17.18
C ASP A 33 -17.39 8.12 -16.00
N THR A 34 -16.88 8.00 -14.77
CA THR A 34 -17.61 8.35 -13.54
C THR A 34 -17.53 9.84 -13.20
N GLY A 35 -16.62 10.60 -13.84
CA GLY A 35 -16.32 11.98 -13.47
C GLY A 35 -15.51 12.13 -12.18
N PHE A 36 -15.18 11.05 -11.48
CA PHE A 36 -14.40 11.06 -10.22
C PHE A 36 -12.93 10.68 -10.45
N PRO A 37 -11.99 11.25 -9.68
CA PRO A 37 -10.58 10.89 -9.79
C PRO A 37 -10.33 9.44 -9.40
N MET A 38 -9.39 8.78 -10.07
CA MET A 38 -8.95 7.42 -9.75
C MET A 38 -7.50 7.42 -9.30
N LEU A 39 -7.20 6.68 -8.22
CA LEU A 39 -5.86 6.46 -7.71
C LEU A 39 -5.56 4.96 -7.69
N ALA A 40 -4.41 4.58 -8.25
CA ALA A 40 -3.86 3.24 -8.13
C ALA A 40 -2.47 3.34 -7.48
N ASN A 41 -2.26 2.65 -6.35
CA ASN A 41 -0.98 2.62 -5.66
C ASN A 41 -0.52 1.18 -5.41
N ASP A 42 0.67 0.86 -5.91
CA ASP A 42 1.19 -0.50 -6.00
C ASP A 42 2.68 -0.51 -5.56
N PRO A 43 2.94 -0.53 -4.23
CA PRO A 43 4.31 -0.55 -3.70
C PRO A 43 4.95 -1.93 -3.82
N HIS A 44 6.17 -1.99 -4.37
CA HIS A 44 6.93 -3.24 -4.51
C HIS A 44 8.01 -3.33 -3.43
N LEU A 45 7.77 -4.20 -2.45
CA LEU A 45 8.67 -4.47 -1.33
C LEU A 45 8.97 -5.96 -1.26
N GLY A 46 10.13 -6.32 -0.69
CA GLY A 46 10.46 -7.71 -0.45
C GLY A 46 9.45 -8.40 0.48
N LEU A 47 9.17 -9.66 0.19
CA LEU A 47 8.28 -10.51 0.96
C LEU A 47 8.96 -10.97 2.26
N GLY A 48 8.17 -11.07 3.31
CA GLY A 48 8.61 -11.56 4.60
C GLY A 48 7.42 -11.90 5.49
N VAL A 49 7.69 -12.58 6.59
CA VAL A 49 6.71 -12.88 7.63
C VAL A 49 7.17 -12.21 8.93
N PRO A 50 6.37 -11.30 9.53
CA PRO A 50 5.09 -10.81 9.01
C PRO A 50 5.28 -9.93 7.75
N ALA A 51 4.22 -9.83 6.94
CA ALA A 51 4.17 -8.91 5.81
C ALA A 51 4.34 -7.46 6.30
N ILE A 52 4.92 -6.60 5.46
CA ILE A 52 5.14 -5.19 5.81
C ILE A 52 3.80 -4.46 5.93
N PHE A 53 2.90 -4.69 4.98
CA PHE A 53 1.57 -4.11 4.95
C PHE A 53 0.55 -5.09 5.49
N TYR A 54 -0.35 -4.58 6.32
CA TYR A 54 -1.52 -5.29 6.83
C TYR A 54 -2.77 -4.52 6.43
N GLU A 55 -3.68 -5.16 5.71
CA GLU A 55 -4.93 -4.53 5.28
C GLU A 55 -5.87 -4.34 6.46
N MET A 56 -6.46 -3.15 6.58
CA MET A 56 -7.34 -2.77 7.67
C MET A 56 -8.50 -1.93 7.16
N HIS A 57 -9.63 -2.08 7.85
CA HIS A 57 -10.81 -1.25 7.73
C HIS A 57 -11.15 -0.73 9.13
N LEU A 58 -10.99 0.57 9.32
CA LEU A 58 -11.21 1.25 10.59
C LEU A 58 -12.51 2.05 10.51
N VAL A 59 -13.42 1.78 11.43
CA VAL A 59 -14.64 2.56 11.64
C VAL A 59 -14.45 3.33 12.95
N VAL A 60 -14.41 4.65 12.85
CA VAL A 60 -14.32 5.54 14.01
C VAL A 60 -15.72 6.08 14.28
N GLU A 61 -16.19 5.86 15.50
CA GLU A 61 -17.46 6.38 15.99
C GLU A 61 -17.26 7.65 16.83
N GLY A 62 -18.35 8.36 17.14
CA GLY A 62 -18.33 9.54 18.00
C GLY A 62 -18.58 10.86 17.25
N PRO A 63 -18.13 12.01 17.78
CA PRO A 63 -18.46 13.33 17.25
C PRO A 63 -17.99 13.57 15.80
N ASN A 64 -16.93 12.87 15.37
CA ASN A 64 -16.36 12.97 14.03
C ASN A 64 -16.23 11.55 13.44
N PRO A 65 -17.36 10.94 13.02
CA PRO A 65 -17.33 9.60 12.48
C PRO A 65 -16.57 9.56 11.17
N MET A 66 -15.77 8.52 10.96
CA MET A 66 -15.04 8.31 9.71
C MET A 66 -14.80 6.84 9.44
N ILE A 67 -14.82 6.47 8.17
CA ILE A 67 -14.44 5.14 7.70
C ILE A 67 -13.17 5.25 6.88
N VAL A 68 -12.13 4.54 7.32
CA VAL A 68 -10.83 4.55 6.66
C VAL A 68 -10.40 3.14 6.31
N MET A 69 -10.05 2.91 5.05
CA MET A 69 -9.63 1.59 4.55
C MET A 69 -8.31 1.67 3.79
N GLY A 70 -7.50 0.64 3.92
CA GLY A 70 -6.26 0.51 3.18
C GLY A 70 -5.28 -0.39 3.90
N VAL A 71 -4.00 -0.07 3.81
CA VAL A 71 -2.94 -0.83 4.48
C VAL A 71 -2.28 -0.01 5.59
N SER A 72 -1.87 -0.71 6.64
CA SER A 72 -1.14 -0.19 7.80
C SER A 72 0.19 -0.94 7.98
N PHE A 73 1.09 -0.37 8.78
CA PHE A 73 2.22 -1.13 9.31
C PHE A 73 1.80 -1.85 10.59
N ALA A 74 2.30 -3.06 10.78
CA ALA A 74 2.06 -3.80 12.02
C ALA A 74 2.47 -2.96 13.25
N GLY A 75 1.56 -2.78 14.21
CA GLY A 75 1.76 -1.99 15.41
C GLY A 75 1.43 -0.50 15.29
N THR A 76 0.99 -0.01 14.13
CA THR A 76 0.54 1.39 13.97
C THR A 76 -0.99 1.48 13.93
N PRO A 77 -1.61 2.52 14.52
CA PRO A 77 -3.06 2.66 14.56
C PRO A 77 -3.64 3.44 13.37
N VAL A 78 -2.88 3.59 12.28
CA VAL A 78 -3.23 4.47 11.14
C VAL A 78 -3.13 3.75 9.80
N ILE A 79 -3.99 4.14 8.86
CA ILE A 79 -3.91 3.70 7.45
C ILE A 79 -2.87 4.54 6.71
N VAL A 80 -1.78 3.93 6.27
CA VAL A 80 -0.65 4.65 5.66
C VAL A 80 -0.81 4.84 4.14
N LEU A 81 -1.48 3.90 3.47
CA LEU A 81 -1.92 4.01 2.08
C LEU A 81 -3.37 3.54 2.02
N GLY A 82 -4.27 4.33 1.44
CA GLY A 82 -5.68 4.00 1.52
C GLY A 82 -6.62 5.09 1.04
N ARG A 83 -7.84 5.04 1.56
CA ARG A 83 -8.88 6.00 1.25
C ARG A 83 -9.87 6.12 2.41
N ASN A 84 -10.63 7.18 2.37
CA ASN A 84 -11.89 7.32 3.09
C ASN A 84 -13.01 7.64 2.09
N GLU A 85 -14.14 8.12 2.58
CA GLU A 85 -15.32 8.44 1.78
C GLU A 85 -15.12 9.65 0.85
N ARG A 86 -14.04 10.43 1.05
CA ARG A 86 -13.82 11.72 0.39
C ARG A 86 -12.53 11.79 -0.41
N ILE A 87 -11.46 11.14 0.05
CA ILE A 87 -10.13 11.20 -0.55
C ILE A 87 -9.44 9.83 -0.56
N ALA A 88 -8.49 9.67 -1.46
CA ALA A 88 -7.55 8.56 -1.50
C ALA A 88 -6.12 9.10 -1.49
N TRP A 89 -5.20 8.35 -0.87
CA TRP A 89 -3.78 8.68 -0.81
C TRP A 89 -2.93 7.43 -0.96
N GLY A 90 -1.72 7.65 -1.44
CA GLY A 90 -0.72 6.62 -1.59
C GLY A 90 0.66 7.25 -1.63
N ARG A 91 1.68 6.42 -1.83
CA ARG A 91 3.06 6.88 -1.96
C ARG A 91 3.71 6.30 -3.19
N ARG A 92 4.52 7.13 -3.84
CA ARG A 92 5.58 6.64 -4.74
C ARG A 92 6.86 6.48 -3.93
N ARG A 93 7.61 5.41 -4.16
CA ARG A 93 9.03 5.37 -3.83
C ARG A 93 9.77 6.27 -4.83
N ILE A 94 10.30 7.36 -4.33
CA ILE A 94 11.30 8.19 -5.02
C ILE A 94 12.68 7.74 -4.51
N PRO A 95 13.62 7.35 -5.39
CA PRO A 95 15.02 7.28 -5.01
C PRO A 95 15.47 8.69 -4.60
N TRP A 96 16.13 8.82 -3.47
CA TRP A 96 16.89 10.03 -3.18
C TRP A 96 18.00 10.11 -4.24
N THR A 97 18.06 11.20 -5.00
CA THR A 97 19.31 11.61 -5.64
C THR A 97 20.32 11.98 -4.57
#